data_AF-R9KK76-F1
#
_entry.id   AF-R9KK76-F1
#
_cell.length_a   1.000
_cell.length_b   1.000
_cell.length_c   1.000
_cell.angle_alpha   90.00
_cell.angle_beta   90.00
_cell.angle_gamma   90.00
#
_symmetry.space_group_name_H-M   'P 1'
#
loop_
_entity.id
_entity.type
_entity.pdbx_description
1 polymer ?
#
loop_
_entity_poly.entity_id
_entity_poly.type
_entity_poly.pdbx_seq_one_letter_code
_entity_poly.pdbx_strand_id
1 'polypeptide(L)' 'MALNYFRDRLFDLLNKSEGMGIADLNANERNSLLTVRTEDWNVFEIICRQAAGKEDGWTTAN' A
#
# COMPACT_ATOMS: atom_id res chain seq x y z
N MET A 1 -11.37 9.66 2.50
CA MET A 1 -10.54 9.67 1.27
C MET A 1 -11.07 8.61 0.32
N ALA A 2 -10.96 8.81 -1.00
CA ALA A 2 -11.23 7.74 -1.97
C ALA A 2 -10.10 6.69 -1.95
N LEU A 3 -10.43 5.42 -2.17
CA LEU A 3 -9.47 4.31 -2.16
C LEU A 3 -8.33 4.52 -3.18
N ASN A 4 -8.66 4.97 -4.39
CA ASN A 4 -7.70 5.24 -5.45
C ASN A 4 -6.69 6.31 -5.03
N TYR A 5 -7.18 7.41 -4.43
CA TYR A 5 -6.30 8.49 -3.95
C TYR A 5 -5.33 8.02 -2.86
N PHE A 6 -5.81 7.20 -1.91
CA PHE A 6 -4.95 6.63 -0.87
C PHE A 6 -3.87 5.73 -1.45
N ARG A 7 -4.25 4.86 -2.39
CA ARG A 7 -3.32 3.97 -3.10
C ARG A 7 -2.25 4.75 -3.86
N ASP A 8 -2.64 5.78 -4.60
CA ASP A 8 -1.70 6.58 -5.39
C ASP A 8 -0.72 7.33 -4.48
N ARG A 9 -1.19 7.85 -3.34
CA ARG A 9 -0.33 8.43 -2.30
C ARG A 9 0.62 7.41 -1.67
N LEU A 10 0.15 6.18 -1.46
CA LEU A 10 0.98 5.10 -0.93
C LEU A 10 2.07 4.71 -1.94
N PHE A 11 1.73 4.64 -3.22
CA PHE A 11 2.70 4.42 -4.29
C PHE A 11 3.77 5.51 -4.31
N ASP A 12 3.35 6.79 -4.31
CA ASP A 12 4.27 7.92 -4.23
C ASP A 12 5.18 7.88 -3.00
N LEU A 13 4.66 7.43 -1.85
CA LEU A 13 5.40 7.34 -0.61
C LEU A 13 6.46 6.23 -0.68
N LEU A 14 6.08 5.04 -1.15
CA LEU A 14 6.99 3.91 -1.31
C LEU A 14 8.10 4.25 -2.31
N ASN A 15 7.73 4.89 -3.42
CA ASN A 15 8.68 5.28 -4.47
C ASN A 15 9.67 6.36 -4.00
N LYS A 16 9.30 7.17 -3.02
CA LYS A 16 10.17 8.19 -2.40
C LYS A 16 10.92 7.68 -1.17
N SER A 17 10.66 6.44 -0.73
CA SER A 17 11.28 5.89 0.46
C SER A 17 12.72 5.48 0.15
N GLU A 18 13.67 6.30 0.58
CA GLU A 18 15.08 5.94 0.53
C GLU A 18 15.37 4.93 1.66
N GLY A 19 15.84 3.74 1.31
CA GLY A 19 16.25 2.71 2.28
C GLY A 19 15.31 1.53 2.49
N MET A 20 14.14 1.48 1.82
CA MET A 20 13.31 0.27 1.82
C MET A 20 13.79 -0.83 0.86
N GLY A 21 14.86 -0.56 0.08
CA GLY A 21 15.41 -1.51 -0.88
C GLY A 21 14.39 -1.91 -1.95
N ILE A 22 13.53 -0.97 -2.38
CA ILE A 22 12.50 -1.22 -3.39
C ILE A 22 13.13 -1.07 -4.77
N ALA A 23 13.13 -2.15 -5.54
CA ALA A 23 13.62 -2.19 -6.90
C ALA A 23 12.55 -1.82 -7.93
N ASP A 24 11.30 -2.22 -7.70
CA ASP A 24 10.20 -1.94 -8.63
C ASP A 24 8.86 -1.86 -7.88
N LEU A 25 7.96 -1.02 -8.39
CA LEU A 25 6.61 -0.82 -7.86
C LEU A 25 5.60 -0.87 -9.00
N ASN A 26 4.58 -1.71 -8.85
CA ASN A 26 3.47 -1.80 -9.78
C ASN A 26 2.13 -1.54 -9.08
N ALA A 27 1.31 -0.68 -9.66
CA ALA A 27 -0.04 -0.39 -9.17
C ALA A 27 -1.08 -1.04 -10.09
N ASN A 28 -1.79 -2.05 -9.59
CA ASN A 28 -2.92 -2.65 -10.28
C ASN A 28 -4.22 -1.96 -9.85
N GLU A 29 -4.68 -1.05 -10.70
CA GLU A 29 -5.83 -0.23 -10.37
C GLU A 29 -7.14 -1.00 -10.25
N ARG A 30 -7.31 -2.06 -11.06
CA ARG A 30 -8.53 -2.87 -11.11
C ARG A 30 -8.73 -3.69 -9.83
N ASN A 31 -7.62 -4.15 -9.25
CA ASN A 31 -7.65 -5.02 -8.07
C ASN A 31 -7.32 -4.26 -6.76
N SER A 32 -7.08 -2.94 -6.83
CA SER A 32 -6.60 -2.15 -5.68
C SER A 32 -5.37 -2.79 -5.01
N LEU A 33 -4.48 -3.31 -5.84
CA LEU A 33 -3.31 -4.06 -5.42
C LEU A 33 -2.05 -3.30 -5.82
N LEU A 34 -1.11 -3.19 -4.90
CA LEU A 34 0.24 -2.69 -5.11
C LEU A 34 1.21 -3.86 -4.98
N THR A 35 2.03 -4.08 -6.00
CA THR A 35 3.09 -5.07 -5.98
C THR A 35 4.41 -4.35 -5.76
N VAL A 36 5.12 -4.71 -4.71
CA VAL A 36 6.42 -4.14 -4.35
C VAL A 36 7.47 -5.22 -4.55
N ARG A 37 8.44 -4.96 -5.43
CA ARG A 37 9.60 -5.82 -5.60
C ARG A 37 10.79 -5.18 -4.90
N THR A 38 11.48 -5.95 -4.06
CA THR A 38 12.72 -5.49 -3.43
C THR A 38 13.94 -5.85 -4.27
N GLU A 39 15.06 -5.19 -3.99
CA GLU A 39 16.37 -5.48 -4.61
C GLU A 39 16.82 -6.93 -4.33
N ASP A 40 16.41 -7.49 -3.19
CA ASP A 40 16.62 -8.90 -2.82
C ASP A 40 15.70 -9.89 -3.56
N TRP A 41 15.02 -9.46 -4.63
CA TRP A 41 14.05 -10.26 -5.41
C TRP A 41 12.81 -10.73 -4.64
N ASN A 42 12.58 -10.23 -3.42
CA ASN A 42 11.32 -10.48 -2.72
C ASN A 42 10.19 -9.68 -3.35
N VAL A 43 9.01 -10.27 -3.38
CA VAL A 43 7.80 -9.62 -3.92
C VAL A 43 6.75 -9.59 -2.81
N PHE A 44 6.28 -8.39 -2.51
CA PHE A 44 5.22 -8.12 -1.55
C PHE A 44 3.98 -7.61 -2.26
N GLU A 45 2.83 -8.00 -1.74
CA GLU A 45 1.52 -7.60 -2.25
C GLU A 45 0.78 -6.81 -1.18
N ILE A 46 0.39 -5.57 -1.52
CA ILE A 46 -0.34 -4.66 -0.64
C ILE A 46 -1.73 -4.44 -1.22
N ILE A 47 -2.75 -4.98 -0.57
CA ILE A 47 -4.15 -4.81 -0.98
C ILE A 47 -4.75 -3.62 -0.25
N CYS A 48 -5.06 -2.56 -0.99
CA CYS A 48 -5.81 -1.43 -0.48
C CYS A 48 -7.30 -1.79 -0.43
N ARG A 49 -7.90 -1.75 0.77
CA ARG A 49 -9.34 -1.89 0.96
C ARG A 49 -9.85 -0.85 1.94
N GLN A 50 -11.03 -0.30 1.68
CA GLN A 50 -11.71 0.50 2.68
C GLN A 50 -12.31 -0.46 3.74
N ALA A 51 -11.95 -0.26 5.00
CA ALA A 51 -12.53 -1.04 6.08
C ALA A 51 -14.04 -0.74 6.20
N ALA A 52 -14.84 -1.76 6.47
CA ALA A 52 -16.30 -1.66 6.58
C ALA A 52 -16.77 -0.95 7.86
N GLY A 53 -15.87 -0.69 8.81
CA GLY A 53 -16.17 0.09 10.02
C GLY A 53 -15.89 1.57 9.78
N LYS A 54 -16.93 2.41 9.86
CA LYS A 54 -16.70 3.81 10.27
C LYS A 54 -16.05 3.79 11.66
N GLU A 55 -15.18 4.77 11.89
CA GLU A 55 -14.27 4.94 13.03
C GLU A 55 -14.95 5.01 14.42
N ASP A 56 -15.72 4.00 14.83
CA ASP A 56 -16.29 3.89 16.19
C ASP A 56 -15.45 2.96 17.09
N GLY A 57 -14.27 2.51 16.64
CA GLY A 57 -13.54 1.48 17.38
C GLY A 57 -12.06 1.30 17.04
N TRP A 58 -11.31 2.35 16.66
CA TRP A 58 -9.84 2.29 16.80
C TRP A 58 -9.46 2.46 18.28
N THR A 59 -9.89 1.51 19.12
CA THR A 59 -9.28 1.25 20.42
C THR A 59 -8.52 -0.05 20.29
N THR A 60 -7.20 0.10 20.16
CA THR A 60 -6.13 -0.82 20.57
C THR A 60 -6.57 -2.25 20.90
N ALA A 61 -6.25 -3.19 20.01
CA ALA A 61 -5.98 -4.55 20.46
C ALA A 61 -4.52 -4.57 20.93
N ASN A 62 -4.38 -4.64 22.26
CA ASN A 62 -3.14 -4.87 23.00
C ASN A 62 -2.75 -6.36 22.91
#